data_AF-A0A246AJP8-F1
#
_entry.id   AF-A0A246AJP8-F1
#
_cell.length_a   1.000
_cell.length_b   1.000
_cell.length_c   1.000
_cell.angle_alpha   90.00
_cell.angle_beta   90.00
_cell.angle_gamma   90.00
#
_symmetry.space_group_name_H-M   'P 1'
#
loop_
_entity.id
_entity.type
_entity.pdbx_description
1 polymer ?
#
loop_
_entity_poly.entity_id
_entity_poly.type
_entity_poly.pdbx_seq_one_letter_code
_entity_poly.pdbx_strand_id
1 'polypeptide(L)'
;MKIEIQGNEISILSLGATQEDHGVVKREVNFEIKGTPFQRYIILGMNGTGADYHDPQHFYRMNKDQVDASLIEYLSENHLYETGEDKVI
;
A
#
# COMPACT_ATOMS: atom_id res chain seq x y z
N MET A 1 3.44 6.81 9.15
CA MET A 1 1.97 6.80 9.18
C MET A 1 1.49 5.35 9.23
N LYS A 2 0.31 5.07 9.78
CA LYS A 2 -0.24 3.71 9.88
C LYS A 2 -1.53 3.61 9.06
N ILE A 3 -1.68 2.53 8.32
CA ILE A 3 -2.83 2.17 7.48
C ILE A 3 -3.42 0.90 8.10
N GLU A 4 -4.72 0.94 8.42
CA GLU A 4 -5.42 -0.21 8.98
C GLU A 4 -6.24 -0.90 7.90
N ILE A 5 -5.90 -2.15 7.57
CA ILE A 5 -6.61 -2.96 6.57
C ILE A 5 -6.80 -4.38 7.09
N GLN A 6 -8.06 -4.83 7.13
CA GLN A 6 -8.42 -6.20 7.56
C GLN A 6 -7.79 -6.61 8.90
N GLY A 7 -7.78 -5.68 9.86
CA GLY A 7 -7.18 -5.86 11.19
C GLY A 7 -5.66 -5.68 11.24
N ASN A 8 -4.95 -5.66 10.11
CA ASN A 8 -3.51 -5.45 10.10
C ASN A 8 -3.13 -3.97 10.12
N GLU A 9 -2.08 -3.66 10.86
CA GLU A 9 -1.39 -2.38 10.81
C GLU A 9 -0.26 -2.43 9.79
N ILE A 10 -0.33 -1.56 8.77
CA ILE A 10 0.63 -1.47 7.67
C ILE A 10 1.20 -0.06 7.63
N SER A 11 2.52 0.06 7.50
CA SER A 11 3.20 1.36 7.36
C SER A 11 3.81 1.50 5.97
N ILE A 12 3.79 2.72 5.40
CA ILE A 12 4.63 3.04 4.24
C ILE A 12 6.02 3.43 4.76
N LEU A 13 7.04 2.69 4.33
CA LEU A 13 8.44 2.95 4.66
C LEU A 13 9.07 3.98 3.71
N SER A 14 8.87 3.81 2.40
CA SER A 14 9.44 4.70 1.40
C SER A 14 8.68 4.65 0.07
N LEU A 15 8.86 5.69 -0.73
CA LEU A 15 8.33 5.81 -2.09
C LEU A 15 9.51 5.74 -3.06
N GLY A 16 9.57 4.67 -3.86
CA GLY A 16 10.63 4.39 -4.83
C GLY A 16 10.42 5.11 -6.16
N ALA A 17 10.91 4.58 -7.28
CA ALA A 17 10.78 5.24 -8.58
C ALA A 17 9.35 5.17 -9.15
N THR A 18 8.99 6.16 -9.97
CA THR A 18 7.82 6.07 -10.85
C THR A 18 8.22 5.36 -12.14
N GLN A 19 7.39 4.44 -12.62
CA GLN A 19 7.53 3.76 -13.90
C GLN A 19 6.30 4.05 -14.75
N GLU A 20 6.50 4.30 -16.04
CA GLU A 20 5.41 4.44 -17.01
C GLU A 20 5.52 3.31 -18.03
N ASP A 21 4.41 2.59 -18.22
CA ASP A 21 4.32 1.51 -19.19
C ASP A 21 3.00 1.61 -19.94
N HIS A 22 3.06 1.80 -21.26
CA HIS A 22 1.90 1.97 -22.15
C HIS A 22 0.85 2.99 -21.64
N GLY A 23 1.29 4.11 -21.06
CA GLY A 23 0.43 5.15 -20.51
C GLY A 23 -0.15 4.86 -19.11
N VAL A 24 0.21 3.72 -18.51
CA VAL A 24 -0.09 3.40 -17.11
C VAL A 24 1.10 3.81 -16.25
N VAL A 25 0.87 4.74 -15.34
CA VAL A 25 1.89 5.18 -14.39
C VAL A 25 1.78 4.36 -13.11
N LYS A 26 2.91 3.81 -12.65
CA LYS A 26 3.03 3.05 -11.41
C LYS A 26 4.10 3.66 -10.53
N ARG A 27 3.92 3.63 -9.21
CA ARG A 27 4.93 4.03 -8.22
C ARG A 27 5.34 2.82 -7.41
N GLU A 28 6.64 2.62 -7.26
CA GLU A 28 7.16 1.67 -6.28
C GLU A 28 6.91 2.17 -4.86
N VAL A 29 6.33 1.32 -4.00
CA VAL A 29 6.07 1.65 -2.61
C VAL A 29 6.55 0.50 -1.73
N ASN A 30 7.38 0.85 -0.75
CA ASN A 30 7.87 -0.08 0.26
C ASN A 30 6.97 0.06 1.50
N PHE A 31 6.43 -1.06 1.94
CA PHE A 31 5.56 -1.18 3.09
C PHE A 31 6.21 -2.04 4.17
N GLU A 32 5.66 -1.97 5.37
CA GLU A 32 5.97 -2.85 6.49
C GLU A 32 4.68 -3.37 7.12
N ILE A 33 4.64 -4.66 7.41
CA ILE A 33 3.60 -5.31 8.21
C ILE A 33 4.26 -6.19 9.27
N LYS A 34 3.94 -6.00 10.55
CA LYS A 34 4.49 -6.79 11.68
C LYS A 34 6.03 -6.89 11.67
N GLY A 35 6.71 -5.80 11.30
CA GLY A 35 8.18 -5.73 11.19
C GLY A 35 8.78 -6.43 9.95
N THR A 36 7.95 -6.91 9.02
CA THR A 36 8.40 -7.50 7.76
C THR A 36 8.20 -6.50 6.62
N PRO A 37 9.27 -6.07 5.93
CA PRO A 37 9.16 -5.18 4.78
C PRO A 37 8.70 -5.94 3.54
N PHE A 38 7.89 -5.29 2.71
CA PHE A 38 7.48 -5.81 1.40
C PHE A 38 7.28 -4.66 0.40
N GLN A 39 7.38 -4.97 -0.89
CA GLN A 39 7.29 -3.98 -1.96
C GLN A 39 6.07 -4.25 -2.83
N ARG A 40 5.39 -3.17 -3.26
CA ARG A 40 4.30 -3.23 -4.25
C ARG A 40 4.45 -2.09 -5.25
N TYR A 41 3.94 -2.31 -6.46
CA TYR A 41 3.75 -1.24 -7.44
C TYR A 41 2.30 -0.75 -7.39
N ILE A 42 2.11 0.53 -7.10
CA ILE A 42 0.78 1.15 -7.02
C ILE A 42 0.51 1.86 -8.33
N ILE A 43 -0.56 1.47 -9.02
CA ILE A 43 -1.04 2.17 -10.21
C ILE A 43 -1.58 3.53 -9.78
N LEU A 44 -1.11 4.61 -10.42
CA LEU A 44 -1.57 5.97 -10.15
C LEU A 44 -2.80 6.29 -11.00
N GLY A 45 -3.77 7.00 -10.44
CA GLY A 45 -4.93 7.47 -11.19
C GLY A 45 -4.58 8.53 -12.24
N MET A 46 -5.53 8.88 -13.13
CA MET A 46 -5.31 9.83 -14.25
C MET A 46 -4.81 11.23 -13.82
N ASN A 47 -5.05 11.65 -12.57
CA ASN A 47 -4.56 12.91 -11.99
C ASN A 47 -3.32 12.71 -11.08
N GLY A 48 -2.90 11.47 -10.87
CA GLY A 48 -1.69 11.10 -10.16
C GLY A 48 -0.50 11.23 -11.09
N THR A 49 -0.18 12.46 -11.49
CA THR A 49 1.12 12.75 -12.07
C THR A 49 2.13 12.25 -11.04
N GLY A 50 2.91 11.22 -11.35
CA GLY A 50 3.92 10.66 -10.44
C GLY A 50 5.07 11.62 -10.10
N ALA A 51 4.81 12.92 -10.22
CA ALA A 51 5.61 14.06 -9.84
C ALA A 51 5.50 14.27 -8.32
N ASP A 52 6.61 14.04 -7.64
CA ASP A 52 6.99 14.57 -6.34
C ASP A 52 6.06 14.33 -5.15
N TYR A 53 5.57 13.12 -4.99
CA TYR A 53 5.20 12.65 -3.66
C TYR A 53 6.46 12.14 -2.95
N HIS A 54 7.21 13.04 -2.31
CA HIS A 54 8.22 12.66 -1.31
C HIS A 54 7.58 12.39 0.06
N ASP A 55 6.32 12.80 0.25
CA ASP A 55 5.56 12.56 1.47
C ASP A 55 4.65 11.32 1.32
N PRO A 56 4.92 10.23 2.08
CA PRO A 56 4.06 9.06 2.14
C PRO A 56 2.61 9.35 2.52
N GLN A 57 2.37 10.35 3.38
CA GLN A 57 1.02 10.68 3.82
C GLN A 57 0.22 11.34 2.70
N HIS A 58 0.81 12.31 2.02
CA HIS A 58 0.20 12.91 0.86
C HIS A 58 -0.04 11.88 -0.26
N PHE A 59 0.96 11.02 -0.53
CA PHE A 59 0.83 9.94 -1.51
C PHE A 59 -0.36 9.03 -1.22
N TYR A 60 -0.48 8.56 0.02
CA TYR A 60 -1.58 7.68 0.43
C TYR A 60 -2.92 8.38 0.28
N ARG A 61 -3.05 9.64 0.69
CA ARG A 61 -4.31 10.39 0.56
C ARG A 61 -4.77 10.51 -0.89
N MET A 62 -3.83 10.71 -1.82
CA MET A 62 -4.14 10.91 -3.25
C MET A 62 -4.44 9.61 -3.98
N ASN A 63 -3.92 8.48 -3.50
CA ASN A 63 -4.02 7.17 -4.16
C ASN A 63 -4.62 6.11 -3.23
N LYS A 64 -5.47 6.53 -2.29
CA LYS A 64 -5.96 5.67 -1.20
C LYS A 64 -6.58 4.40 -1.71
N ASP A 65 -7.47 4.50 -2.69
CA ASP A 65 -8.21 3.35 -3.22
C ASP A 65 -7.26 2.34 -3.89
N GLN A 66 -6.25 2.82 -4.62
CA GLN A 66 -5.27 1.96 -5.29
C GLN A 66 -4.28 1.34 -4.30
N VAL A 67 -3.88 2.08 -3.27
CA VAL A 67 -3.05 1.54 -2.17
C VAL A 67 -3.82 0.48 -1.40
N ASP A 68 -5.03 0.77 -0.97
CA ASP A 68 -5.86 -0.15 -0.19
C ASP A 68 -6.14 -1.44 -0.98
N ALA A 69 -6.50 -1.33 -2.28
CA ALA A 69 -6.71 -2.49 -3.14
C ALA A 69 -5.44 -3.35 -3.26
N SER A 70 -4.28 -2.73 -3.44
CA SER A 70 -2.99 -3.43 -3.54
C SER A 70 -2.60 -4.13 -2.22
N LEU A 71 -2.91 -3.51 -1.08
CA LEU A 71 -2.66 -4.10 0.23
C LEU A 71 -3.61 -5.25 0.52
N ILE A 72 -4.90 -5.12 0.18
CA ILE A 72 -5.88 -6.22 0.30
C ILE A 72 -5.46 -7.43 -0.55
N GLU A 73 -5.00 -7.20 -1.78
CA GLU A 73 -4.49 -8.26 -2.65
C GLU A 73 -3.29 -8.96 -2.00
N TYR A 74 -2.30 -8.19 -1.52
CA TYR A 74 -1.13 -8.75 -0.83
C TYR A 74 -1.51 -9.59 0.41
N LEU A 75 -2.41 -9.07 1.25
CA LEU A 75 -2.88 -9.80 2.44
C LEU A 75 -3.59 -11.10 2.04
N SER A 76 -4.37 -11.07 0.96
CA SER A 76 -5.11 -12.23 0.47
C SER A 76 -4.19 -13.31 -0.10
N GLU A 77 -3.20 -12.91 -0.91
CA GLU A 77 -2.18 -13.78 -1.49
C GLU A 77 -1.32 -14.47 -0.43
N ASN A 78 -1.06 -13.79 0.69
CA ASN A 78 -0.21 -14.28 1.77
C ASN A 78 -1.01 -14.87 2.95
N HIS A 79 -2.34 -14.97 2.82
CA HIS A 79 -3.25 -15.43 3.88
C HIS A 79 -3.08 -14.69 5.22
N LEU A 80 -2.72 -13.39 5.18
CA LEU A 80 -2.45 -12.55 6.34
C LEU A 80 -3.72 -11.88 6.87
N TYR A 81 -4.79 -12.64 7.05
CA TYR A 81 -6.00 -12.12 7.67
C TYR A 81 -5.77 -12.06 9.18
N GLU A 82 -5.93 -10.89 9.81
CA GLU A 82 -6.21 -10.89 11.24
C GLU A 82 -7.65 -11.35 11.42
N THR A 83 -7.82 -12.67 11.53
CA THR A 83 -8.97 -13.21 12.24
C THR A 83 -8.85 -12.67 13.65
N GLY A 84 -9.71 -11.71 14.01
CA GLY A 84 -9.87 -11.32 15.41
C GLY A 84 -9.96 -12.61 16.22
N GLU A 85 -9.05 -12.77 17.18
CA GLU A 85 -9.15 -13.85 18.14
C GLU A 85 -10.52 -13.70 18.82
N ASP A 86 -11.50 -14.48 18.38
CA ASP A 86 -12.60 -14.89 19.24
C ASP A 86 -11.94 -15.71 20.35
N LYS A 87 -11.50 -14.99 21.39
CA LYS A 87 -11.29 -15.55 22.71
C LYS A 87 -12.63 -16.06 23.20
N VAL A 88 -12.97 -17.30 22.86
CA VAL A 88 -13.97 -18.05 23.61
C VAL A 88 -13.22 -18.90 24.62
N ILE A 89 -13.38 -18.48 25.87
CA ILE A 89 -12.91 -19.05 27.12
C ILE A 89 -13.40 -20.48 27.27
#